data_AF-A0A966QAD3-F1
#
_entry.id   AF-A0A966QAD3-F1
#
_cell.length_a   1.000
_cell.length_b   1.000
_cell.length_c   1.000
_cell.angle_alpha   90.00
_cell.angle_beta   90.00
_cell.angle_gamma   90.00
#
_symmetry.space_group_name_H-M   'P 1'
#
loop_
_entity.id
_entity.type
_entity.pdbx_description
1 polymer ?
#
loop_
_entity_poly.entity_id
_entity_poly.type
_entity_poly.pdbx_seq_one_letter_code
_entity_poly.pdbx_strand_id
1 'polypeptide(L)' 'MSKSQLQAFLTKVEASPELKAKVELAGTADAVVALALVEGHVFSAATWNRLQRG' A
#
# COMPACT_ATOMS: atom_id res chain seq x y z
N MET A 1 -3.82 -10.68 9.36
CA MET A 1 -3.61 -9.62 8.34
C MET A 1 -4.01 -8.29 8.94
N SER A 2 -3.07 -7.39 9.18
CA SER A 2 -3.31 -6.18 9.98
C SER A 2 -3.93 -5.05 9.14
N LYS A 3 -5.24 -4.80 9.31
CA LYS A 3 -5.94 -3.64 8.71
C LYS A 3 -5.30 -2.31 9.13
N SER A 4 -4.73 -2.24 10.34
CA SER A 4 -4.08 -1.02 10.83
C SER A 4 -2.80 -0.69 10.07
N GLN A 5 -2.04 -1.68 9.59
CA GLN A 5 -0.84 -1.42 8.79
C GLN A 5 -1.17 -0.95 7.38
N LEU A 6 -2.24 -1.48 6.76
CA LEU A 6 -2.75 -0.94 5.50
C LEU A 6 -3.15 0.52 5.66
N GLN A 7 -3.90 0.85 6.72
CA GLN A 7 -4.39 2.22 6.93
C GLN A 7 -3.26 3.20 7.22
N ALA A 8 -2.27 2.80 8.03
CA ALA A 8 -1.07 3.61 8.26
C ALA A 8 -0.28 3.86 6.97
N PHE A 9 -0.16 2.85 6.10
CA PHE A 9 0.47 3.00 4.80
C PHE A 9 -0.30 3.97 3.91
N LEU A 10 -1.64 3.86 3.84
CA LEU A 10 -2.47 4.78 3.06
C LEU A 10 -2.35 6.23 3.55
N THR A 11 -2.36 6.46 4.87
CA THR A 11 -2.13 7.80 5.43
C THR A 11 -0.76 8.36 5.03
N LYS A 12 0.27 7.52 5.01
CA LYS A 12 1.61 7.91 4.57
C LYS A 12 1.66 8.21 3.06
N VAL A 13 0.97 7.41 2.24
CA VAL A 13 0.79 7.61 0.80
C VAL A 13 0.07 8.94 0.52
N GLU A 14 -0.99 9.25 1.26
CA GLU A 14 -1.71 10.52 1.15
C GLU A 14 -0.85 11.72 1.58
N ALA A 15 -0.05 11.56 2.62
CA ALA A 15 0.87 12.60 3.09
C ALA A 15 2.10 12.80 2.18
N SER A 16 2.43 11.84 1.33
CA SER A 16 3.67 11.82 0.53
C SER A 16 3.36 11.69 -0.97
N PRO A 17 3.36 12.80 -1.73
CA PRO A 17 3.07 12.80 -3.17
C PRO A 17 3.98 11.87 -3.99
N GLU A 18 5.25 11.76 -3.60
CA GLU A 18 6.22 10.86 -4.25
C GLU A 18 5.85 9.38 -4.05
N LEU A 19 5.42 9.03 -2.83
CA LEU A 19 4.99 7.66 -2.52
C LEU A 19 3.69 7.33 -3.26
N LYS A 20 2.77 8.29 -3.35
CA LYS A 20 1.56 8.17 -4.15
C LYS A 20 1.86 7.89 -5.62
N ALA A 21 2.79 8.64 -6.24
CA ALA A 21 3.21 8.39 -7.61
C ALA A 21 3.82 6.98 -7.79
N LYS A 22 4.62 6.52 -6.83
CA LYS A 22 5.18 5.14 -6.85
C LYS A 22 4.09 4.08 -6.76
N VAL A 23 3.09 4.27 -5.89
CA VAL A 23 1.96 3.34 -5.74
C VAL A 23 1.08 3.31 -6.98
N GLU A 24 0.83 4.46 -7.61
CA GLU A 24 0.10 4.55 -8.88
C GLU A 24 0.86 3.87 -10.02
N LEU A 25 2.20 4.00 -10.04
CA LEU A 25 3.06 3.39 -11.06
C LEU A 25 3.29 1.88 -10.84
N ALA A 26 3.15 1.40 -9.60
CA ALA A 26 3.36 0.01 -9.20
C ALA A 26 2.43 -0.98 -9.95
N GLY A 27 1.27 -0.54 -10.44
CA GLY A 27 0.37 -1.25 -11.37
C GLY A 27 -0.21 -2.59 -10.89
N THR A 28 0.31 -3.16 -9.80
CA THR A 28 -0.02 -4.48 -9.27
C THR A 28 0.02 -4.47 -7.75
N ALA A 29 -0.82 -5.29 -7.13
CA ALA A 29 -0.90 -5.39 -5.67
C ALA A 29 0.43 -5.85 -5.03
N ASP A 30 1.16 -6.74 -5.69
CA ASP A 30 2.45 -7.24 -5.20
C ASP A 30 3.52 -6.15 -5.18
N ALA A 31 3.56 -5.29 -6.20
CA ALA A 31 4.48 -4.15 -6.23
C ALA A 31 4.15 -3.12 -5.14
N VAL A 32 2.87 -2.88 -4.86
CA VAL A 32 2.47 -2.00 -3.74
C VAL A 32 2.85 -2.60 -2.39
N VAL A 33 2.72 -3.91 -2.21
CA VAL A 33 3.14 -4.61 -0.98
C VAL A 33 4.66 -4.53 -0.81
N ALA A 34 5.43 -4.67 -1.89
CA ALA A 34 6.88 -4.50 -1.85
C ALA A 34 7.28 -3.07 -1.45
N LEU A 35 6.60 -2.05 -1.98
CA LEU A 35 6.80 -0.65 -1.57
C LEU A 35 6.44 -0.45 -0.10
N ALA A 36 5.31 -0.99 0.35
CA ALA A 36 4.90 -0.91 1.75
C ALA A 36 5.92 -1.55 2.69
N LEU A 37 6.50 -2.69 2.30
CA LEU A 37 7.52 -3.38 3.08
C LEU A 37 8.79 -2.52 3.24
N VAL A 38 9.22 -1.82 2.18
CA VAL A 38 10.33 -0.86 2.23
C VAL A 38 10.01 0.30 3.18
N GLU A 39 8.76 0.75 3.22
CA GLU A 39 8.28 1.80 4.10
C GLU A 39 8.02 1.35 5.55
N GLY A 40 8.23 0.06 5.87
CA GLY A 40 8.05 -0.53 7.19
C GLY A 40 6.63 -1.03 7.49
N HIS A 41 5.76 -1.11 6.48
CA HIS A 41 4.39 -1.59 6.58
C HIS A 41 4.24 -2.98 5.97
N VAL A 42 3.62 -3.90 6.71
CA VAL A 42 3.44 -5.30 6.32
C VAL A 42 1.95 -5.61 6.17
N PHE A 43 1.51 -5.75 4.92
CA PHE A 43 0.20 -6.28 4.58
C PHE A 43 0.30 -7.16 3.33
N SER A 44 -0.75 -7.95 3.07
CA SER A 44 -0.75 -8.87 1.93
C SER A 44 -1.38 -8.25 0.68
N ALA A 45 -1.01 -8.77 -0.48
CA ALA A 45 -1.62 -8.38 -1.75
C ALA A 45 -3.14 -8.67 -1.75
N ALA A 46 -3.60 -9.71 -1.05
CA ALA A 46 -5.03 -9.98 -0.87
C ALA A 46 -5.73 -8.85 -0.09
N THR A 47 -5.06 -8.24 0.88
CA THR A 47 -5.58 -7.09 1.64
C THR A 47 -5.69 -5.85 0.75
N TRP A 48 -4.71 -5.61 -0.13
CA TRP A 48 -4.76 -4.53 -1.13
C TRP A 48 -5.84 -4.75 -2.18
N ASN A 49 -5.92 -5.95 -2.76
CA ASN A 49 -6.95 -6.31 -3.74
C ASN A 49 -8.37 -6.25 -3.16
N ARG A 50 -8.53 -6.48 -1.86
CA ARG A 50 -9.82 -6.28 -1.19
C ARG A 50 -10.19 -4.80 -1.05
N LEU A 51 -9.20 -3.93 -0.81
CA LEU A 51 -9.40 -2.48 -0.78
C LEU A 51 -9.78 -1.93 -2.16
N GLN A 52 -9.11 -2.36 -3.22
CA GLN A 52 -9.43 -1.88 -4.57
C GLN A 52 -10.83 -2.31 -5.08
N ARG A 53 -11.38 -3.39 -4.52
CA ARG A 53 -12.69 -3.93 -4.89
C ARG A 53 -13.85 -3.43 -4.01
N GLY A 54 -13.57 -2.76 -2.90
CA GLY A 54 -14.56 -2.32 -1.91
C GLY A 54 -14.64 -0.81 -1.89
#